data_AF-A0A5N5Q1A3-F1
#
_entry.id   AF-A0A5N5Q1A3-F1
#
_cell.length_a   1.000
_cell.length_b   1.000
_cell.length_c   1.000
_cell.angle_alpha   90.00
_cell.angle_beta   90.00
_cell.angle_gamma   90.00
#
_symmetry.space_group_name_H-M   'P 1'
#
loop_
_entity.id
_entity.type
_entity.pdbx_description
1 polymer ?
#
loop_
_entity_poly.entity_id
_entity_poly.type
_entity_poly.pdbx_seq_one_letter_code
_entity_poly.pdbx_strand_id
1 'polypeptide(L)'
;MLANEHPASDVLGTDLSPIQPEYVPPNCRFEVDDAEDVWVFNDKFDYIHSRYMVAAFSDWPAVFRSCYENLNPGGWAEFQEYYVEFQSVDDSLAGTALERWNKLIMQAVEKTGRHPRCAAKFRSQMVAAGFVDVVERKFALPGNAWAKGEREKMLGLMQMTNMLDGLHGMTMQLFTRILGWSVEQVEVFLVEVRNDFRNKDIHFYYIVFDVFGRKPGP
;
A
#
# COMPACT_ATOMS: atom_id res chain seq x y z
N MET A 1 15.20 0.93 -8.22
CA MET A 1 14.78 -0.46 -7.93
C MET A 1 15.86 -1.09 -7.08
N LEU A 2 15.50 -1.89 -6.08
CA LEU A 2 16.45 -2.53 -5.15
C LEU A 2 17.62 -3.21 -5.91
N ALA A 3 17.31 -3.93 -6.99
CA ALA A 3 18.30 -4.63 -7.81
C ALA A 3 19.38 -3.71 -8.42
N ASN A 4 19.06 -2.45 -8.77
CA ASN A 4 20.04 -1.50 -9.32
C ASN A 4 21.01 -0.98 -8.26
N GLU A 5 20.52 -0.80 -7.04
CA GLU A 5 21.30 -0.25 -5.92
C GLU A 5 22.14 -1.35 -5.25
N HIS A 6 21.73 -2.62 -5.38
CA HIS A 6 22.37 -3.79 -4.81
C HIS A 6 22.69 -4.84 -5.88
N PRO A 7 23.69 -4.61 -6.74
CA PRO A 7 24.00 -5.51 -7.87
C PRO A 7 24.54 -6.88 -7.44
N ALA A 8 24.93 -7.03 -6.17
CA ALA A 8 25.39 -8.29 -5.59
C ALA A 8 24.25 -9.14 -4.98
N SER A 9 23.01 -8.65 -5.00
CA SER A 9 21.84 -9.35 -4.50
C SER A 9 21.03 -9.96 -5.64
N ASP A 10 20.50 -11.15 -5.44
CA ASP A 10 19.49 -11.74 -6.32
C ASP A 10 18.10 -11.32 -5.88
N VAL A 11 17.34 -10.67 -6.78
CA VAL A 11 16.03 -10.10 -6.49
C VAL A 11 14.95 -10.88 -7.25
N LEU A 12 13.92 -11.32 -6.52
CA LEU A 12 12.71 -11.92 -7.05
C LEU A 12 11.53 -10.97 -6.75
N GLY A 13 10.80 -10.56 -7.79
CA GLY A 13 9.50 -9.91 -7.67
C GLY A 13 8.38 -10.88 -8.02
N THR A 14 7.29 -10.83 -7.26
CA THR A 14 6.08 -11.63 -7.52
C THR A 14 4.87 -10.73 -7.68
N ASP A 15 4.01 -11.04 -8.64
CA ASP A 15 2.71 -10.36 -8.82
C ASP A 15 1.71 -11.33 -9.46
N LEU A 16 0.42 -11.13 -9.22
CA LEU A 16 -0.66 -11.88 -9.88
C LEU A 16 -0.70 -11.63 -11.39
N SER A 17 -0.12 -10.52 -11.86
CA SER A 17 -0.15 -10.09 -13.25
C SER A 17 1.27 -9.94 -13.81
N PRO A 18 1.48 -10.21 -15.11
CA PRO A 18 2.76 -9.99 -15.78
C PRO A 18 2.98 -8.50 -16.06
N ILE A 19 3.34 -7.73 -15.03
CA ILE A 19 3.48 -6.25 -15.07
C ILE A 19 4.94 -5.77 -15.00
N GLN A 20 5.89 -6.57 -15.49
CA GLN A 20 7.31 -6.25 -15.43
C GLN A 20 7.67 -4.96 -16.21
N PRO A 21 8.66 -4.18 -15.73
CA PRO A 21 9.15 -3.01 -16.46
C PRO A 21 9.82 -3.42 -17.78
N GLU A 22 9.94 -2.46 -18.72
CA GLU A 22 10.63 -2.67 -20.00
C GLU A 22 12.10 -3.09 -19.82
N TYR A 23 12.76 -2.59 -18.77
CA TYR A 23 14.13 -2.92 -18.43
C TYR A 23 14.20 -3.63 -17.08
N VAL A 24 14.70 -4.87 -17.11
CA VAL A 24 14.93 -5.70 -15.94
C VAL A 24 16.44 -5.92 -15.75
N PRO A 25 17.02 -5.55 -14.60
CA PRO A 25 18.43 -5.80 -14.29
C PRO A 25 18.76 -7.30 -14.31
N PRO A 26 20.01 -7.70 -14.61
CA PRO A 26 20.39 -9.11 -14.75
C PRO A 26 20.26 -9.91 -13.44
N ASN A 27 20.29 -9.23 -12.29
CA ASN A 27 20.11 -9.80 -10.96
C ASN A 27 18.65 -9.73 -10.46
N CYS A 28 17.69 -9.49 -11.35
CA CYS A 28 16.27 -9.37 -11.03
C CYS A 28 15.45 -10.29 -11.94
N ARG A 29 14.51 -11.02 -11.36
CA ARG A 29 13.53 -11.81 -12.10
C ARG A 29 12.13 -11.62 -11.53
N PHE A 30 11.12 -11.91 -12.34
CA PHE A 30 9.73 -11.82 -11.97
C PHE A 30 9.03 -13.15 -12.19
N GLU A 31 8.19 -13.53 -11.23
CA GLU A 31 7.34 -14.72 -11.30
C GLU A 31 5.88 -14.30 -11.13
N VAL A 32 4.98 -14.93 -11.88
CA VAL A 32 3.54 -14.71 -11.70
C VAL A 32 3.09 -15.63 -10.58
N ASP A 33 2.83 -15.06 -9.41
CA ASP A 33 2.56 -15.82 -8.18
C ASP A 33 1.65 -15.04 -7.23
N ASP A 34 0.80 -15.75 -6.49
CA ASP A 34 -0.05 -15.17 -5.45
C ASP A 34 0.68 -15.22 -4.11
N ALA A 35 0.92 -14.06 -3.50
CA ALA A 35 1.57 -14.01 -2.20
C ALA A 35 0.71 -14.58 -1.04
N GLU A 36 -0.60 -14.82 -1.24
CA GLU A 36 -1.45 -15.56 -0.29
C GLU A 36 -1.33 -17.09 -0.42
N ASP A 37 -0.75 -17.60 -1.52
CA ASP A 37 -0.52 -19.03 -1.71
C ASP A 37 0.67 -19.53 -0.88
N VAL A 38 0.86 -20.84 -0.85
CA VAL A 38 2.01 -21.45 -0.17
C VAL A 38 3.27 -21.16 -0.98
N TRP A 39 4.23 -20.49 -0.35
CA TRP A 39 5.50 -20.15 -0.99
C TRP A 39 6.34 -21.41 -1.21
N VAL A 40 6.62 -21.73 -2.48
CA VAL A 40 7.34 -22.95 -2.90
C VAL A 40 8.74 -22.64 -3.47
N PHE A 41 9.35 -21.55 -3.03
CA PHE A 41 10.68 -21.14 -3.47
C PHE A 41 11.76 -22.15 -3.03
N ASN A 42 12.76 -22.36 -3.89
CA ASN A 42 13.87 -23.26 -3.60
C ASN A 42 14.79 -22.74 -2.49
N ASP A 43 14.92 -21.41 -2.42
CA ASP A 43 15.80 -20.71 -1.50
C ASP A 43 15.00 -19.81 -0.56
N LYS A 44 15.56 -19.60 0.63
CA LYS A 44 15.06 -18.60 1.59
C LYS A 44 15.65 -17.23 1.28
N PHE A 45 14.99 -16.21 1.82
CA PHE A 45 15.35 -14.81 1.57
C PHE A 45 16.10 -14.21 2.76
N ASP A 46 17.01 -13.29 2.49
CA ASP A 46 17.65 -12.45 3.51
C ASP A 46 16.83 -11.18 3.79
N TYR A 47 16.01 -10.77 2.82
CA TYR A 47 15.16 -9.60 2.90
C TYR A 47 13.86 -9.82 2.11
N ILE A 48 12.71 -9.55 2.73
CA ILE A 48 11.40 -9.56 2.11
C ILE A 48 10.81 -8.16 2.23
N HIS A 49 10.34 -7.61 1.12
CA HIS A 49 9.75 -6.28 1.07
C HIS A 49 8.37 -6.33 0.43
N SER A 50 7.41 -5.63 1.03
CA SER A 50 6.08 -5.42 0.48
C SER A 50 5.69 -3.94 0.60
N ARG A 51 5.07 -3.40 -0.45
CA ARG A 51 4.70 -2.00 -0.49
C ARG A 51 3.39 -1.77 -1.24
N TYR A 52 2.49 -1.02 -0.61
CA TYR A 52 1.20 -0.60 -1.16
C TYR A 52 0.29 -1.76 -1.62
N MET A 53 0.31 -2.85 -0.85
CA MET A 53 -0.54 -4.04 -1.00
C MET A 53 -1.80 -3.98 -0.12
N VAL A 54 -2.15 -2.82 0.45
CA VAL A 54 -3.39 -2.65 1.20
C VAL A 54 -4.60 -3.08 0.36
N ALA A 55 -5.48 -3.87 0.97
CA ALA A 55 -6.62 -4.52 0.31
C ALA A 55 -6.26 -5.51 -0.82
N ALA A 56 -5.00 -5.93 -0.96
CA ALA A 56 -4.67 -7.11 -1.77
C ALA A 56 -4.97 -8.39 -0.97
N PHE A 57 -4.48 -8.47 0.27
CA PHE A 57 -4.57 -9.67 1.09
C PHE A 57 -5.83 -9.73 1.96
N SER A 58 -6.35 -10.94 2.10
CA SER A 58 -7.44 -11.30 3.00
C SER A 58 -6.95 -11.68 4.40
N ASP A 59 -5.76 -12.29 4.53
CA ASP A 59 -5.16 -12.71 5.81
C ASP A 59 -3.71 -12.21 5.96
N TRP A 60 -3.55 -10.97 6.43
CA TRP A 60 -2.22 -10.42 6.76
C TRP A 60 -1.43 -11.25 7.79
N PRO A 61 -2.02 -11.77 8.88
CA PRO A 61 -1.35 -12.73 9.75
C PRO A 61 -0.75 -13.94 9.02
N ALA A 62 -1.44 -14.50 8.02
CA ALA A 62 -0.87 -15.57 7.19
C ALA A 62 0.33 -15.10 6.39
N VAL A 63 0.24 -13.93 5.75
CA VAL A 63 1.35 -13.33 5.00
C VAL A 63 2.59 -13.16 5.89
N PHE A 64 2.43 -12.62 7.12
CA PHE A 64 3.56 -12.49 8.05
C PHE A 64 4.17 -13.84 8.44
N ARG A 65 3.36 -14.90 8.60
CA ARG A 65 3.88 -16.26 8.84
C ARG A 65 4.67 -16.77 7.63
N SER A 66 4.14 -16.63 6.42
CA SER A 66 4.84 -17.02 5.19
C SER A 66 6.18 -16.30 5.06
N CYS A 67 6.22 -14.98 5.30
CA CYS A 67 7.47 -14.22 5.33
C CYS A 67 8.44 -14.75 6.40
N TYR A 68 7.95 -14.99 7.62
CA TYR A 68 8.80 -15.49 8.71
C TYR A 68 9.40 -16.87 8.38
N GLU A 69 8.62 -17.79 7.81
CA GLU A 69 9.05 -19.15 7.47
C GLU A 69 10.11 -19.14 6.35
N ASN A 70 9.95 -18.23 5.38
CA ASN A 70 10.81 -18.10 4.20
C ASN A 70 12.01 -17.18 4.38
N LEU A 71 12.18 -16.54 5.54
CA LEU A 71 13.42 -15.81 5.87
C LEU A 71 14.52 -16.74 6.41
N ASN A 72 15.76 -16.44 6.04
CA ASN A 72 16.95 -16.93 6.72
C ASN A 72 17.01 -16.40 8.17
N PRO A 73 17.61 -17.15 9.12
CA PRO A 73 17.91 -16.60 10.44
C PRO A 73 18.68 -15.28 10.34
N GLY A 74 18.22 -14.23 11.03
CA GLY A 74 18.79 -12.89 10.91
C GLY A 74 18.29 -12.05 9.73
N GLY A 75 17.48 -12.61 8.82
CA GLY A 75 16.87 -11.89 7.71
C GLY A 75 15.75 -10.93 8.16
N TRP A 76 15.38 -9.99 7.29
CA TRP A 76 14.44 -8.90 7.60
C TRP A 76 13.19 -8.93 6.73
N ALA A 77 12.04 -8.58 7.30
CA ALA A 77 10.84 -8.25 6.55
C ALA A 77 10.46 -6.78 6.76
N GLU A 78 10.13 -6.07 5.69
CA GLU A 78 9.70 -4.66 5.71
C GLU A 78 8.40 -4.47 4.91
N PHE A 79 7.47 -3.75 5.52
CA PHE A 79 6.13 -3.50 4.97
C PHE A 79 5.84 -2.00 5.00
N GLN A 80 5.64 -1.42 3.82
CA GLN A 80 5.30 -0.02 3.64
C GLN A 80 3.86 0.12 3.13
N GLU A 81 2.93 0.48 4.00
CA GLU A 81 1.50 0.46 3.68
C GLU A 81 0.76 1.74 3.99
N TYR A 82 -0.25 2.02 3.17
CA TYR A 82 -1.21 3.07 3.45
C TYR A 82 -2.18 2.65 4.54
N TYR A 83 -2.44 3.57 5.46
CA TYR A 83 -3.69 3.63 6.19
C TYR A 83 -4.70 4.33 5.29
N VAL A 84 -5.61 3.56 4.68
CA VAL A 84 -6.49 4.06 3.60
C VAL A 84 -7.38 5.21 4.04
N GLU A 85 -7.74 5.29 5.32
CA GLU A 85 -8.56 6.37 5.88
C GLU A 85 -7.79 7.70 5.90
N PHE A 86 -8.23 8.64 5.06
CA PHE A 86 -7.59 9.95 4.95
C PHE A 86 -7.74 10.73 6.24
N GLN A 87 -6.69 11.45 6.57
CA GLN A 87 -6.66 12.37 7.69
C GLN A 87 -6.58 13.80 7.15
N SER A 88 -6.93 14.77 7.98
CA SER A 88 -6.68 16.18 7.69
C SER A 88 -6.09 16.84 8.92
N VAL A 89 -5.25 17.86 8.71
CA VAL A 89 -4.66 18.63 9.80
C VAL A 89 -5.63 19.65 10.40
N ASP A 90 -6.76 19.86 9.72
CA ASP A 90 -7.89 20.69 10.12
C ASP A 90 -9.21 20.05 9.64
N ASP A 91 -10.31 20.80 9.68
CA ASP A 91 -11.62 20.31 9.24
C ASP A 91 -11.86 20.47 7.71
N SER A 92 -10.83 20.80 6.92
CA SER A 92 -10.98 21.12 5.49
C SER A 92 -11.42 19.94 4.62
N LEU A 93 -11.21 18.71 5.08
CA LEU A 93 -11.70 17.51 4.40
C LEU A 93 -13.21 17.29 4.62
N ALA A 94 -13.79 17.79 5.71
CA ALA A 94 -15.16 17.47 6.09
C ALA A 94 -16.18 18.00 5.07
N GLY A 95 -17.12 17.15 4.65
CA GLY A 95 -18.19 17.51 3.72
C GLY A 95 -17.79 17.52 2.24
N THR A 96 -16.53 17.19 1.94
CA THR A 96 -16.01 17.13 0.56
C THR A 96 -16.45 15.84 -0.16
N ALA A 97 -16.43 15.85 -1.49
CA ALA A 97 -16.62 14.64 -2.28
C ALA A 97 -15.48 13.64 -2.04
N LEU A 98 -14.26 14.15 -1.78
CA LEU A 98 -13.11 13.32 -1.43
C LEU A 98 -13.30 12.53 -0.12
N GLU A 99 -13.82 13.17 0.93
CA GLU A 99 -14.15 12.47 2.18
C GLU A 99 -15.20 11.38 1.95
N ARG A 100 -16.26 11.72 1.21
CA ARG A 100 -17.31 10.78 0.85
C ARG A 100 -16.73 9.59 0.06
N TRP A 101 -15.86 9.86 -0.91
CA TRP A 101 -15.20 8.83 -1.70
C TRP A 101 -14.36 7.91 -0.83
N ASN A 102 -13.55 8.47 0.07
CA ASN A 102 -12.72 7.67 0.98
C ASN A 102 -13.56 6.77 1.90
N LYS A 103 -14.66 7.28 2.46
CA LYS A 103 -15.60 6.48 3.27
C LYS A 103 -16.23 5.33 2.47
N LEU A 104 -16.64 5.59 1.23
CA LEU A 104 -17.23 4.57 0.36
C LEU A 104 -16.20 3.51 -0.07
N ILE A 105 -14.95 3.91 -0.34
CA ILE A 105 -13.85 2.98 -0.61
C ILE A 105 -13.65 2.06 0.59
N MET A 106 -13.55 2.60 1.81
CA MET A 106 -13.39 1.79 3.02
C MET A 106 -14.54 0.80 3.18
N GLN A 107 -15.79 1.25 3.02
CA GLN A 107 -16.96 0.39 3.11
C GLN A 107 -16.95 -0.73 2.06
N ALA A 108 -16.55 -0.42 0.82
CA ALA A 108 -16.47 -1.40 -0.25
C ALA A 108 -15.37 -2.45 0.03
N VAL A 109 -14.19 -2.01 0.48
CA VAL A 109 -13.09 -2.91 0.86
C VAL A 109 -13.51 -3.83 2.00
N GLU A 110 -14.14 -3.31 3.05
CA GLU A 110 -14.64 -4.11 4.18
C GLU A 110 -15.66 -5.17 3.74
N LYS A 111 -16.54 -4.83 2.78
CA LYS A 111 -17.50 -5.78 2.19
C LYS A 111 -16.84 -6.93 1.41
N THR A 112 -15.59 -6.77 0.98
CA THR A 112 -14.81 -7.87 0.34
C THR A 112 -14.12 -8.79 1.34
N GLY A 113 -14.30 -8.56 2.66
CA GLY A 113 -13.61 -9.31 3.71
C GLY A 113 -12.20 -8.81 4.01
N ARG A 114 -11.76 -7.72 3.38
CA ARG A 114 -10.42 -7.14 3.55
C ARG A 114 -10.48 -5.92 4.48
N HIS A 115 -9.35 -5.61 5.12
CA HIS A 115 -9.30 -4.55 6.13
C HIS A 115 -8.52 -3.32 5.61
N PRO A 116 -9.18 -2.19 5.29
CA PRO A 116 -8.52 -1.01 4.68
C PRO A 116 -7.53 -0.31 5.62
N ARG A 117 -7.61 -0.63 6.92
CA ARG A 117 -6.78 -0.07 8.00
C ARG A 117 -5.81 -1.09 8.59
N CYS A 118 -5.48 -2.14 7.83
CA CYS A 118 -4.70 -3.29 8.32
C CYS A 118 -3.32 -2.89 8.86
N ALA A 119 -2.68 -1.91 8.23
CA ALA A 119 -1.34 -1.42 8.57
C ALA A 119 -1.18 -1.06 10.06
N ALA A 120 -2.24 -0.57 10.71
CA ALA A 120 -2.24 -0.23 12.13
C ALA A 120 -2.00 -1.43 13.08
N LYS A 121 -2.13 -2.67 12.59
CA LYS A 121 -1.91 -3.90 13.37
C LYS A 121 -0.59 -4.59 13.05
N PHE A 122 0.16 -4.13 12.03
CA PHE A 122 1.31 -4.84 11.50
C PHE A 122 2.37 -5.13 12.55
N ARG A 123 2.72 -4.13 13.39
CA ARG A 123 3.69 -4.36 14.47
C ARG A 123 3.29 -5.51 15.38
N SER A 124 2.04 -5.53 15.83
CA SER A 124 1.54 -6.59 16.72
C SER A 124 1.49 -7.95 16.02
N GLN A 125 1.16 -7.98 14.74
CA GLN A 125 1.06 -9.20 13.95
C GLN A 125 2.45 -9.77 13.60
N MET A 126 3.43 -8.92 13.30
CA MET A 126 4.83 -9.34 13.13
C MET A 126 5.40 -9.92 14.43
N VAL A 127 5.17 -9.26 15.58
CA VAL A 127 5.58 -9.81 16.89
C VAL A 127 4.93 -11.17 17.13
N ALA A 128 3.64 -11.31 16.85
CA ALA A 128 2.92 -12.57 17.00
C ALA A 128 3.43 -13.68 16.06
N ALA A 129 3.95 -13.33 14.87
CA ALA A 129 4.57 -14.26 13.94
C ALA A 129 6.00 -14.68 14.34
N GLY A 130 6.60 -14.04 15.36
CA GLY A 130 7.92 -14.39 15.90
C GLY A 130 9.06 -13.44 15.50
N PHE A 131 8.76 -12.35 14.79
CA PHE A 131 9.76 -11.33 14.48
C PHE A 131 10.24 -10.61 15.76
N VAL A 132 11.52 -10.30 15.81
CA VAL A 132 12.17 -9.49 16.85
C VAL A 132 12.62 -8.14 16.28
N ASP A 133 13.06 -7.23 17.15
CA ASP A 133 13.53 -5.89 16.77
C ASP A 133 12.49 -5.10 15.95
N VAL A 134 11.19 -5.33 16.21
CA VAL A 134 10.11 -4.78 15.39
C VAL A 134 9.95 -3.28 15.64
N VAL A 135 10.17 -2.50 14.59
CA VAL A 135 10.03 -1.04 14.56
C VAL A 135 8.80 -0.67 13.73
N GLU A 136 8.00 0.27 14.24
CA GLU A 136 6.91 0.90 13.51
C GLU A 136 7.19 2.39 13.38
N ARG A 137 7.18 2.89 12.15
CA ARG A 137 7.27 4.31 11.82
C ARG A 137 6.00 4.73 11.12
N LYS A 138 5.58 5.97 11.39
CA LYS A 138 4.43 6.59 10.74
C LYS A 138 4.86 7.88 10.08
N PHE A 139 4.45 8.05 8.84
CA PHE A 139 4.70 9.26 8.07
C PHE A 139 3.37 9.86 7.62
N ALA A 140 3.28 11.19 7.68
CA ALA A 140 2.20 11.92 7.03
C ALA A 140 2.64 12.28 5.61
N LEU A 141 1.99 11.68 4.61
CA LEU A 141 2.22 12.00 3.20
C LEU A 141 1.12 12.95 2.72
N PRO A 142 1.44 14.21 2.37
CA PRO A 142 0.44 15.15 1.86
C PRO A 142 -0.29 14.57 0.65
N GLY A 143 -1.61 14.72 0.60
CA GLY A 143 -2.39 14.22 -0.52
C GLY A 143 -2.39 15.12 -1.76
N ASN A 144 -1.98 16.38 -1.58
CA ASN A 144 -1.69 17.32 -2.66
C ASN A 144 -0.63 18.35 -2.20
N ALA A 145 -0.36 19.36 -3.03
CA ALA A 145 0.71 20.34 -2.82
C ALA A 145 0.42 21.45 -1.77
N TRP A 146 -0.49 21.20 -0.81
CA TRP A 146 -0.85 22.17 0.23
C TRP A 146 0.25 22.35 1.29
N ALA A 147 0.98 21.28 1.60
CA ALA A 147 1.98 21.27 2.67
C ALA A 147 3.13 22.26 2.38
N LYS A 148 3.63 22.94 3.42
CA LYS A 148 4.75 23.89 3.29
C LYS A 148 6.08 23.14 3.18
N GLY A 149 7.01 23.71 2.42
CA GLY A 149 8.32 23.13 2.14
C GLY A 149 8.43 22.59 0.71
N GLU A 150 9.60 22.74 0.08
CA GLU A 150 9.78 22.32 -1.32
C GLU A 150 9.64 20.81 -1.48
N ARG A 151 10.18 20.05 -0.52
CA ARG A 151 10.10 18.58 -0.50
C ARG A 151 8.65 18.11 -0.32
N GLU A 152 7.94 18.68 0.63
CA GLU A 152 6.58 18.29 0.99
C GLU A 152 5.61 18.60 -0.16
N LYS A 153 5.78 19.74 -0.83
CA LYS A 153 5.02 20.07 -2.05
C LYS A 153 5.30 19.07 -3.17
N MET A 154 6.56 18.70 -3.38
CA MET A 154 6.92 17.72 -4.40
C MET A 154 6.29 16.36 -4.12
N LEU A 155 6.39 15.88 -2.88
CA LEU A 155 5.77 14.62 -2.45
C LEU A 155 4.25 14.66 -2.63
N GLY A 156 3.60 15.77 -2.23
CA GLY A 156 2.16 15.95 -2.41
C GLY A 156 1.74 15.99 -3.88
N LEU A 157 2.53 16.60 -4.76
CA LEU A 157 2.28 16.57 -6.20
C LEU A 157 2.40 15.16 -6.77
N MET A 158 3.46 14.43 -6.41
CA MET A 158 3.66 13.04 -6.84
C MET A 158 2.50 12.15 -6.37
N GLN A 159 2.10 12.28 -5.10
CA GLN A 159 1.00 11.50 -4.55
C GLN A 159 -0.33 11.82 -5.23
N MET A 160 -0.63 13.11 -5.44
CA MET A 160 -1.83 13.54 -6.14
C MET A 160 -1.89 12.96 -7.56
N THR A 161 -0.77 12.99 -8.31
CA THR A 161 -0.69 12.42 -9.65
C THR A 161 -0.96 10.91 -9.63
N ASN A 162 -0.26 10.17 -8.77
CA ASN A 162 -0.46 8.72 -8.62
C ASN A 162 -1.93 8.37 -8.36
N MET A 163 -2.56 9.13 -7.46
CA MET A 163 -3.95 8.90 -7.08
C MET A 163 -4.92 9.26 -8.20
N LEU A 164 -4.70 10.37 -8.91
CA LEU A 164 -5.54 10.78 -10.04
C LEU A 164 -5.47 9.79 -11.20
N ASP A 165 -4.28 9.25 -11.50
CA ASP A 165 -4.07 8.26 -12.56
C ASP A 165 -4.75 6.93 -12.22
N GLY A 166 -4.66 6.49 -10.95
CA GLY A 166 -5.30 5.25 -10.49
C GLY A 166 -6.78 5.38 -10.08
N LEU A 167 -7.31 6.60 -9.95
CA LEU A 167 -8.60 6.87 -9.31
C LEU A 167 -9.74 6.06 -9.92
N HIS A 168 -9.81 6.03 -11.25
CA HIS A 168 -10.86 5.33 -11.98
C HIS A 168 -10.78 3.82 -11.73
N GLY A 169 -9.61 3.22 -11.94
CA GLY A 169 -9.39 1.78 -11.76
C GLY A 169 -9.71 1.29 -10.34
N MET A 170 -9.25 2.03 -9.32
CA MET A 170 -9.56 1.71 -7.92
C MET A 170 -11.05 1.79 -7.60
N THR A 171 -11.74 2.79 -8.16
CA THR A 171 -13.13 3.07 -7.81
C THR A 171 -14.09 2.14 -8.54
N MET A 172 -13.84 1.83 -9.81
CA MET A 172 -14.90 1.32 -10.67
C MET A 172 -15.47 -0.02 -10.20
N GLN A 173 -14.60 -0.99 -9.95
CA GLN A 173 -15.04 -2.32 -9.55
C GLN A 173 -15.65 -2.31 -8.14
N LEU A 174 -15.09 -1.53 -7.22
CA LEU A 174 -15.61 -1.40 -5.86
C LEU A 174 -17.00 -0.77 -5.85
N PHE A 175 -17.21 0.33 -6.57
CA PHE A 175 -18.50 1.03 -6.53
C PHE A 175 -19.58 0.30 -7.31
N THR A 176 -19.27 -0.27 -8.47
CA THR A 176 -20.28 -0.97 -9.29
C THR A 176 -20.63 -2.34 -8.73
N ARG A 177 -19.64 -3.22 -8.54
CA ARG A 177 -19.90 -4.62 -8.15
C ARG A 177 -20.20 -4.79 -6.68
N ILE A 178 -19.62 -3.97 -5.80
CA ILE A 178 -19.76 -4.13 -4.34
C ILE A 178 -20.79 -3.18 -3.74
N LEU A 179 -20.84 -1.92 -4.20
CA LEU A 179 -21.80 -0.93 -3.71
C LEU A 179 -23.06 -0.76 -4.58
N GLY A 180 -23.10 -1.38 -5.77
CA GLY A 180 -24.28 -1.39 -6.64
C GLY A 180 -24.54 -0.09 -7.41
N TRP A 181 -23.54 0.79 -7.54
CA TRP A 181 -23.69 2.02 -8.32
C TRP A 181 -23.68 1.72 -9.83
N SER A 182 -24.38 2.56 -10.60
CA SER A 182 -24.23 2.55 -12.06
C SER A 182 -22.88 3.17 -12.46
N VAL A 183 -22.39 2.83 -13.66
CA VAL A 183 -21.13 3.40 -14.17
C VAL A 183 -21.24 4.92 -14.28
N GLU A 184 -22.37 5.41 -14.75
CA GLU A 184 -22.65 6.85 -14.92
C GLU A 184 -22.60 7.59 -13.58
N GLN A 185 -23.16 7.00 -12.52
CA GLN A 185 -23.09 7.57 -11.17
C GLN A 185 -21.65 7.69 -10.69
N VAL A 186 -20.82 6.68 -10.95
CA VAL A 186 -19.40 6.71 -10.58
C VAL A 186 -18.65 7.76 -11.36
N GLU A 187 -18.82 7.83 -12.69
CA GLU A 187 -18.13 8.81 -13.53
C GLU A 187 -18.44 10.25 -13.12
N VAL A 188 -19.72 10.56 -12.88
CA VAL A 188 -20.14 11.89 -12.40
C VAL A 188 -19.51 12.19 -11.04
N PHE A 189 -19.56 11.24 -10.11
CA PHE A 189 -18.99 11.44 -8.78
C PHE A 189 -17.47 11.64 -8.82
N LEU A 190 -16.76 10.90 -9.69
CA LEU A 190 -15.32 11.03 -9.85
C LEU A 190 -14.90 12.39 -10.43
N VAL A 191 -15.78 13.16 -11.07
CA VAL A 191 -15.47 14.56 -11.45
C VAL A 191 -15.28 15.41 -10.20
N GLU A 192 -16.19 15.33 -9.24
CA GLU A 192 -16.12 16.08 -7.98
C GLU A 192 -14.88 15.67 -7.17
N VAL A 193 -14.64 14.37 -7.04
CA VAL A 193 -13.46 13.83 -6.32
C VAL A 193 -12.14 14.32 -6.93
N ARG A 194 -12.04 14.37 -8.27
CA ARG A 194 -10.86 14.89 -8.96
C ARG A 194 -10.64 16.39 -8.74
N ASN A 195 -11.70 17.16 -8.52
CA ASN A 195 -11.59 18.58 -8.19
C ASN A 195 -11.05 18.74 -6.76
N ASP A 196 -11.57 17.96 -5.82
CA ASP A 196 -11.11 17.99 -4.43
C ASP A 196 -9.65 17.55 -4.28
N PHE A 197 -9.22 16.50 -4.99
CA PHE A 197 -7.80 16.10 -5.00
C PHE A 197 -6.86 17.26 -5.38
N ARG A 198 -7.27 18.11 -6.32
CA ARG A 198 -6.48 19.27 -6.80
C ARG A 198 -6.63 20.51 -5.94
N ASN A 199 -7.61 20.54 -5.03
CA ASN A 199 -7.89 21.69 -4.21
C ASN A 199 -6.90 21.79 -3.04
N LYS A 200 -6.01 22.78 -3.09
CA LYS A 200 -4.97 23.00 -2.06
C LYS A 200 -5.53 23.58 -0.75
N ASP A 201 -6.80 23.99 -0.74
CA ASP A 201 -7.49 24.39 0.49
C ASP A 201 -7.98 23.17 1.29
N ILE A 202 -7.93 21.96 0.70
CA ILE A 202 -8.17 20.70 1.40
C ILE A 202 -6.83 20.13 1.87
N HIS A 203 -6.56 20.28 3.17
CA HIS A 203 -5.30 19.92 3.82
C HIS A 203 -5.29 18.45 4.27
N PHE A 204 -5.59 17.53 3.35
CA PHE A 204 -5.65 16.10 3.64
C PHE A 204 -4.29 15.39 3.44
N TYR A 205 -4.08 14.30 4.16
CA TYR A 205 -2.87 13.48 4.07
C TYR A 205 -3.16 12.01 4.32
N TYR A 206 -2.24 11.17 3.85
CA TYR A 206 -2.22 9.73 4.10
C TYR A 206 -1.32 9.46 5.29
N ILE A 207 -1.72 8.55 6.18
CA ILE A 207 -0.76 7.95 7.10
C ILE A 207 -0.11 6.76 6.36
N VAL A 208 1.20 6.78 6.24
CA VAL A 208 1.99 5.65 5.74
C VAL A 208 2.67 4.99 6.92
N PHE A 209 2.44 3.70 7.07
CA PHE A 209 3.14 2.84 8.03
C PHE A 209 4.35 2.22 7.34
N ASP A 210 5.50 2.32 7.98
CA ASP A 210 6.71 1.57 7.65
C ASP A 210 7.01 0.68 8.86
N VAL A 211 6.80 -0.62 8.69
CA VAL A 211 6.95 -1.60 9.75
C VAL A 211 7.92 -2.66 9.30
N PHE A 212 8.99 -2.86 10.06
CA PHE A 212 9.99 -3.85 9.76
C PHE A 212 10.45 -4.58 11.02
N GLY A 213 10.91 -5.81 10.83
CA GLY A 213 11.36 -6.68 11.91
C GLY A 213 12.26 -7.78 11.37
N ARG A 214 13.05 -8.37 12.27
CA ARG A 214 14.06 -9.37 11.93
C ARG A 214 13.62 -10.75 12.42
N LYS A 215 13.91 -11.78 11.66
CA LYS A 215 13.84 -13.15 12.15
C LYS A 215 15.01 -13.38 13.13
N PRO A 216 14.77 -13.95 14.33
CA PRO A 216 15.86 -14.27 15.25
C PRO A 216 16.99 -15.05 14.54
N GLY A 217 18.22 -14.64 14.83
CA GLY A 217 19.44 -15.33 14.39
C GLY A 217 20.14 -15.98 15.58
N PRO A 218 21.11 -16.88 15.32
CA PRO A 218 21.97 -17.43 16.36
C PRO A 218 22.77 -16.36 17.10
#